data_AF-A0A8T2PGK8-F1
#
_entry.id   AF-A0A8T2PGK8-F1
#
_cell.length_a   1.000
_cell.length_b   1.000
_cell.length_c   1.000
_cell.angle_alpha   90.00
_cell.angle_beta   90.00
_cell.angle_gamma   90.00
#
_symmetry.space_group_name_H-M   'P 1'
#
loop_
_entity.id
_entity.type
_entity.pdbx_description
1 polymer ?
#
loop_
_entity_poly.entity_id
_entity_poly.type
_entity_poly.pdbx_seq_one_letter_code
_entity_poly.pdbx_strand_id
1 'polypeptide(L)'
;MLRGIGHSALDVTVSESRDPTLWTTNHVRQWLEWAVKEYGLLDVDMSLFQNIDGKELCKMSKDDFQRLTPSYNAEILQSHLHYLRESE
;
A
#
# COMPACT_ATOMS: atom_id res chain seq x y z
N MET A 1 -12.05 -21.52 9.49
CA MET A 1 -10.88 -21.38 8.59
C MET A 1 -10.95 -19.94 8.11
N LEU A 2 -10.27 -18.95 8.68
CA LEU A 2 -8.83 -18.86 8.94
C LEU A 2 -8.58 -18.32 10.36
N ARG A 3 -8.28 -19.24 11.29
CA ARG A 3 -7.48 -18.92 12.48
C ARG A 3 -6.04 -18.91 11.98
N GLY A 4 -5.31 -17.81 12.11
CA GLY A 4 -3.86 -17.88 11.83
C GLY A 4 -3.11 -16.62 11.42
N ILE A 5 -3.62 -15.41 11.65
CA ILE A 5 -2.78 -14.20 11.52
C ILE A 5 -2.87 -13.38 12.82
N GLY A 6 -2.64 -14.05 13.94
CA GLY A 6 -2.30 -13.38 15.19
C GLY A 6 -0.81 -13.02 15.15
N HIS A 7 -0.50 -11.72 15.20
CA HIS A 7 0.82 -11.15 15.53
C HIS A 7 1.95 -11.25 14.48
N SER A 8 1.65 -11.15 13.18
CA SER A 8 2.71 -11.17 12.16
C SER A 8 2.96 -9.76 11.59
N ALA A 9 4.13 -9.19 11.91
CA ALA A 9 4.80 -8.04 11.27
C ALA A 9 4.09 -6.66 11.19
N LEU A 10 2.76 -6.59 11.30
CA LEU A 10 1.96 -5.38 11.09
C LEU A 10 2.17 -4.30 12.17
N ASP A 11 2.57 -4.68 13.38
CA ASP A 11 2.66 -3.75 14.52
C ASP A 11 3.99 -2.97 14.59
N VAL A 12 5.02 -3.39 13.84
CA VAL A 12 6.39 -2.85 14.01
C VAL A 12 6.92 -2.04 12.81
N THR A 13 6.41 -2.20 11.59
CA THR A 13 6.94 -1.47 10.41
C THR A 13 6.04 -0.35 9.87
N VAL A 14 4.77 -0.25 10.30
CA VAL A 14 3.86 0.87 9.96
C VAL A 14 3.57 1.70 11.24
N SER A 15 4.58 1.95 12.06
CA SER A 15 4.37 2.64 13.35
C SER A 15 4.44 4.17 13.31
N GLU A 16 4.57 4.82 12.15
CA GLU A 16 4.73 6.29 12.11
C GLU A 16 3.54 7.09 11.55
N SER A 17 2.55 6.45 10.92
CA SER A 17 1.20 7.05 10.75
C SER A 17 0.22 6.03 10.18
N ARG A 18 -0.92 5.84 10.83
CA ARG A 18 -2.05 5.09 10.25
C ARG A 18 -2.71 5.86 9.11
N ASP A 19 -2.71 7.19 9.18
CA ASP A 19 -3.15 8.07 8.11
C ASP A 19 -2.14 8.06 6.94
N PRO A 20 -2.52 7.51 5.77
CA PRO A 20 -1.63 7.47 4.61
C PRO A 20 -1.29 8.85 4.04
N THR A 21 -2.04 9.90 4.36
CA THR A 21 -1.71 11.27 3.89
C THR A 21 -0.46 11.86 4.56
N LEU A 22 0.00 11.26 5.66
CA LEU A 22 1.23 11.65 6.38
C LEU A 22 2.44 10.79 5.98
N TRP A 23 2.28 9.85 5.05
CA TRP A 23 3.37 8.98 4.64
C TRP A 23 4.46 9.73 3.87
N THR A 24 5.72 9.43 4.22
CA THR A 24 6.88 9.80 3.40
C THR A 24 7.01 8.81 2.24
N THR A 25 7.88 9.09 1.27
CA THR A 25 8.21 8.13 0.19
C THR A 25 8.72 6.79 0.76
N ASN A 26 9.39 6.81 1.91
CA ASN A 26 9.84 5.60 2.58
C ASN A 26 8.70 4.81 3.22
N HIS A 27 7.67 5.48 3.76
CA HIS A 27 6.47 4.80 4.25
C HIS A 27 5.68 4.15 3.11
N VAL A 28 5.54 4.84 1.97
CA VAL A 28 4.90 4.28 0.76
C VAL A 28 5.63 3.02 0.27
N ARG A 29 6.97 3.05 0.25
CA ARG A 29 7.78 1.87 -0.10
C ARG A 29 7.51 0.69 0.83
N GLN A 30 7.55 0.91 2.14
CA GLN A 30 7.33 -0.15 3.14
C GLN A 30 5.91 -0.73 3.04
N TRP A 31 4.91 0.11 2.80
CA TRP A 31 3.55 -0.34 2.56
C TRP A 31 3.44 -1.21 1.30
N LEU A 32 4.08 -0.82 0.20
CA LEU A 32 4.11 -1.61 -1.04
C LEU A 32 4.83 -2.95 -0.85
N GLU A 33 5.99 -2.97 -0.19
CA GLU A 33 6.73 -4.21 0.12
C GLU A 33 5.87 -5.17 0.96
N TRP A 34 5.16 -4.64 1.96
CA TRP A 34 4.22 -5.42 2.75
C TRP A 34 3.07 -5.94 1.89
N ALA A 35 2.42 -5.09 1.09
CA ALA A 35 1.27 -5.46 0.27
C ALA A 35 1.62 -6.53 -0.77
N VAL A 36 2.81 -6.43 -1.39
CA VAL A 36 3.35 -7.44 -2.31
C VAL A 36 3.43 -8.80 -1.63
N LYS A 37 3.96 -8.84 -0.40
CA LYS A 37 4.11 -10.08 0.36
C LYS A 37 2.77 -10.63 0.87
N GLU A 38 1.92 -9.77 1.41
CA GLU A 38 0.66 -10.16 2.05
C GLU A 38 -0.36 -10.65 1.02
N TYR A 39 -0.48 -9.93 -0.10
CA TYR A 39 -1.44 -10.25 -1.16
C TYR A 39 -0.87 -11.12 -2.28
N GLY A 40 0.43 -11.42 -2.25
CA GLY A 40 1.10 -12.19 -3.31
C GLY A 40 1.07 -11.46 -4.66
N LEU A 41 1.25 -10.14 -4.65
CA LEU A 41 1.23 -9.33 -5.88
C LEU A 41 2.47 -9.67 -6.71
N LEU A 42 2.27 -9.99 -7.99
CA LEU A 42 3.36 -10.25 -8.93
C LEU A 42 3.59 -9.01 -9.81
N ASP A 43 4.78 -8.92 -10.41
CA ASP A 43 5.12 -7.90 -11.40
C ASP A 43 4.92 -6.44 -10.92
N VAL A 44 5.18 -6.18 -9.63
CA VAL A 44 5.20 -4.82 -9.07
C VAL A 44 6.61 -4.24 -9.20
N ASP A 45 6.77 -3.25 -10.07
CA ASP A 45 8.02 -2.48 -10.17
C ASP A 45 8.03 -1.35 -9.14
N MET A 46 8.73 -1.57 -8.03
CA MET A 46 8.86 -0.59 -6.94
C MET A 46 9.52 0.73 -7.37
N SER A 47 10.33 0.72 -8.44
CA SER A 47 11.01 1.94 -8.90
C SER A 47 10.03 2.96 -9.47
N LEU A 48 8.86 2.51 -9.96
CA LEU A 48 7.79 3.37 -10.44
C LEU A 48 7.11 4.15 -9.31
N PHE A 49 7.25 3.70 -8.05
CA PHE A 49 6.69 4.35 -6.87
C PHE A 49 7.69 5.16 -6.05
N GLN A 50 8.98 5.15 -6.41
CA GLN A 50 10.07 5.62 -5.54
C GLN A 50 10.01 7.10 -5.11
N ASN A 51 9.29 7.94 -5.85
CA ASN A 51 9.14 9.37 -5.61
C ASN A 51 7.70 9.78 -5.22
N ILE A 52 6.86 8.81 -4.85
CA ILE A 52 5.47 9.04 -4.44
C ILE A 52 5.42 9.09 -2.92
N ASP A 53 4.99 10.22 -2.37
CA ASP A 53 4.66 10.34 -0.95
C ASP A 53 3.17 10.00 -0.70
N GLY A 54 2.77 9.99 0.56
CA GLY A 54 1.40 9.67 0.97
C GLY A 54 0.34 10.59 0.41
N LYS A 55 0.64 11.88 0.23
CA LYS A 55 -0.31 12.87 -0.29
C LYS A 55 -0.58 12.61 -1.76
N GLU A 56 0.46 12.35 -2.54
CA GLU A 56 0.31 12.04 -3.96
C GLU A 56 -0.36 10.68 -4.14
N LEU A 57 0.04 9.66 -3.36
CA LEU A 57 -0.59 8.34 -3.39
C LEU A 57 -2.09 8.41 -3.13
N CYS A 58 -2.53 9.16 -2.11
CA CYS A 58 -3.95 9.31 -1.77
C CYS A 58 -4.78 10.07 -2.81
N LYS A 59 -4.15 10.83 -3.71
CA LYS A 59 -4.84 11.54 -4.81
C LYS A 59 -4.93 10.72 -6.09
N MET A 60 -4.18 9.63 -6.21
CA MET A 60 -4.14 8.80 -7.41
C MET A 60 -5.53 8.22 -7.71
N SER A 61 -5.94 8.39 -8.96
CA SER A 61 -7.10 7.69 -9.53
C SER A 61 -6.74 6.24 -9.88
N LYS A 62 -7.76 5.45 -10.24
CA LYS A 62 -7.54 4.09 -10.74
C LYS A 62 -6.61 4.06 -11.95
N ASP A 63 -6.80 5.00 -12.88
CA ASP A 63 -5.97 5.13 -14.07
C ASP A 63 -4.52 5.47 -13.71
N ASP A 64 -4.27 6.27 -12.66
CA ASP A 64 -2.91 6.59 -12.21
C ASP A 64 -2.20 5.35 -11.67
N PHE A 65 -2.87 4.52 -10.86
CA PHE A 65 -2.31 3.25 -10.41
C PHE A 65 -2.05 2.30 -11.58
N GLN A 66 -2.97 2.24 -12.56
CA GLN A 66 -2.83 1.36 -13.73
C GLN A 66 -1.67 1.76 -14.66
N ARG A 67 -1.15 3.00 -14.57
CA ARG A 67 0.09 3.41 -15.24
C ARG A 67 1.34 2.85 -14.56
N LEU A 68 1.26 2.50 -13.28
CA LEU A 68 2.40 2.06 -12.46
C LEU A 68 2.41 0.55 -12.22
N THR A 69 1.26 -0.13 -12.32
CA THR A 69 1.14 -1.55 -12.01
C THR A 69 -0.03 -2.17 -12.79
N PRO A 70 -0.03 -3.50 -13.03
CA PRO A 70 -1.17 -4.18 -13.64
C PRO A 70 -2.52 -3.90 -12.96
N SER A 71 -3.61 -3.94 -13.73
CA SER A 71 -4.96 -3.60 -13.26
C SER A 71 -5.40 -4.33 -12.00
N TYR A 72 -5.07 -5.60 -11.85
CA TYR A 72 -5.45 -6.39 -10.68
C TYR A 72 -4.73 -5.92 -9.41
N ASN A 73 -3.44 -5.59 -9.50
CA ASN A 73 -2.66 -4.99 -8.40
C ASN A 73 -3.21 -3.61 -8.04
N ALA A 74 -3.53 -2.80 -9.05
CA ALA A 74 -4.09 -1.46 -8.85
C ALA A 74 -5.38 -1.50 -8.02
N GLU A 75 -6.26 -2.48 -8.26
CA GLU A 75 -7.50 -2.64 -7.49
C GLU A 75 -7.22 -3.01 -6.03
N ILE A 76 -6.34 -3.99 -5.79
CA ILE A 76 -5.99 -4.45 -4.42
C ILE A 76 -5.34 -3.32 -3.62
N LEU A 77 -4.37 -2.62 -4.20
CA LEU A 77 -3.65 -1.52 -3.54
C LEU A 77 -4.59 -0.36 -3.20
N GLN A 78 -5.48 0.02 -4.12
CA GLN A 78 -6.48 1.06 -3.87
C GLN A 78 -7.49 0.64 -2.80
N SER A 79 -7.96 -0.61 -2.80
CA SER A 79 -8.87 -1.11 -1.77
C SER A 79 -8.24 -1.07 -0.38
N HIS A 80 -6.96 -1.44 -0.25
CA HIS A 80 -6.27 -1.34 1.04
C HIS A 80 -6.03 0.11 1.47
N LEU A 81 -5.65 1.00 0.54
CA LEU A 81 -5.46 2.42 0.84
C LEU A 81 -6.78 3.07 1.30
N HIS A 82 -7.91 2.68 0.72
CA HIS A 82 -9.24 3.12 1.14
C HIS A 82 -9.58 2.62 2.55
N TYR A 83 -9.34 1.33 2.84
CA TYR A 83 -9.53 0.76 4.17
C TYR A 83 -8.76 1.52 5.26
N LEU A 84 -7.50 1.88 5.00
CA LEU A 84 -6.68 2.65 5.93
C LEU A 84 -7.25 4.05 6.21
N ARG A 85 -7.88 4.68 5.21
CA ARG A 85 -8.46 6.02 5.33
C ARG A 85 -9.83 6.04 5.99
N GLU A 86 -10.60 4.96 5.89
CA GLU A 86 -11.93 4.85 6.50
C GLU A 86 -11.91 4.28 7.93
N SER A 87 -10.80 3.64 8.32
CA SER A 87 -10.65 3.02 9.65
C SER A 87 -10.14 3.99 10.73
N GLU A 88 -10.16 5.31 10.46
CA GLU A 88 -9.82 6.40 11.38
C GLU A 88 -11.05 7.22 11.78
#